data_AF-A0A957FCW0-F1
#
_entry.id   AF-A0A957FCW0-F1
#
_cell.length_a   1.000
_cell.length_b   1.000
_cell.length_c   1.000
_cell.angle_alpha   90.00
_cell.angle_beta   90.00
_cell.angle_gamma   90.00
#
_symmetry.space_group_name_H-M   'P 1'
#
loop_
_entity.id
_entity.type
_entity.pdbx_description
1 polymer ?
#
loop_
_entity_poly.entity_id
_entity_poly.type
_entity_poly.pdbx_seq_one_letter_code
_entity_poly.pdbx_strand_id
1 'polypeptide(L)'
;MTTTQPEKQELARVIADCRQEAAAAYESETDACFELFRRAIDLQDALAWAAIEEQYRDLILHWLLPGSRLSTGDVETADLLQATLLRFWRTLSTLDVPLRSRFPHVGALLNYLKKCAITVRLDWQRRQQREQRLRERLQREQSFFRDQLATQLEKRDVLARQAAVQAWLQENLQDAQERLVYELSYVAELKPREIAAQYPAEFASAKAVYRVKLRLIKRMQRTLAPLLDE
;
A
#
# COMPACT_ATOMS: atom_id res chain seq x y z
N MET A 1 31.70 21.95 29.42
CA MET A 1 33.13 22.05 29.07
C MET A 1 33.28 23.17 28.06
N THR A 2 33.81 24.30 28.51
CA THR A 2 34.02 25.52 27.71
C THR A 2 35.23 25.34 26.80
N THR A 3 35.00 24.99 25.54
CA THR A 3 36.01 25.01 24.46
C THR A 3 36.64 26.40 24.44
N THR A 4 37.96 26.46 24.57
CA THR A 4 38.69 27.72 24.68
C THR A 4 38.59 28.47 23.35
N GLN A 5 38.40 29.79 23.39
CA GLN A 5 38.30 30.67 22.21
C GLN A 5 39.31 30.39 21.07
N PRO A 6 40.59 30.04 21.32
CA PRO A 6 41.55 29.66 20.27
C PRO A 6 41.20 28.35 19.54
N GLU A 7 40.69 27.33 20.22
CA GLU A 7 40.32 26.04 19.59
C GLU A 7 39.16 26.22 18.59
N LYS A 8 38.21 27.10 18.93
CA LYS A 8 37.11 27.46 18.04
C LYS A 8 37.58 28.24 16.81
N GLN A 9 38.56 29.12 16.98
CA GLN A 9 39.16 29.87 15.86
C GLN A 9 39.98 28.95 14.95
N GLU A 10 40.66 27.96 15.52
CA GLU A 10 41.39 26.95 14.77
C GLU A 10 40.44 26.04 13.96
N LEU A 11 39.34 25.57 14.56
CA LEU A 11 38.33 24.80 13.84
C LEU A 11 37.69 25.61 12.71
N ALA A 12 37.39 26.90 12.95
CA ALA A 12 36.85 27.78 11.91
C ALA A 12 37.80 27.93 10.71
N ARG A 13 39.13 27.96 10.96
CA ARG A 13 40.14 27.94 9.88
C ARG A 13 40.12 26.61 9.13
N VAL A 14 40.15 25.48 9.83
CA VAL A 14 40.09 24.14 9.20
C VAL A 14 38.84 23.97 8.32
N ILE A 15 37.68 24.48 8.76
CA ILE A 15 36.45 24.47 7.98
C ILE A 15 36.59 25.34 6.71
N ALA A 16 37.13 26.55 6.84
CA ALA A 16 37.32 27.45 5.70
C ALA A 16 38.31 26.86 4.67
N ASP A 17 39.43 26.33 5.16
CA ASP A 17 40.49 25.73 4.34
C ASP A 17 39.95 24.48 3.62
N CYS A 18 39.16 23.64 4.31
CA CYS A 18 38.51 22.50 3.66
C CYS A 18 37.48 22.93 2.60
N ARG A 19 36.71 24.00 2.82
CA ARG A 19 35.79 24.53 1.79
C ARG A 19 36.55 25.00 0.56
N GLN A 20 37.69 25.66 0.76
CA GLN A 20 38.54 26.12 -0.33
C GLN A 20 39.20 24.95 -1.08
N GLU A 21 39.69 23.95 -0.36
CA GLU A 21 40.25 22.70 -0.91
C GLU A 21 39.21 21.93 -1.73
N ALA A 22 37.99 21.79 -1.23
CA ALA A 22 36.90 21.11 -1.93
C ALA A 22 36.44 21.86 -3.20
N ALA A 23 36.67 23.18 -3.27
CA ALA A 23 36.37 24.02 -4.42
C ALA A 23 37.54 24.15 -5.41
N ALA A 24 38.78 23.93 -4.96
CA ALA A 24 39.97 24.03 -5.78
C ALA A 24 40.17 22.77 -6.64
N ALA A 25 40.57 22.96 -7.90
CA ALA A 25 40.91 21.87 -8.80
C ALA A 25 42.27 21.26 -8.41
N TYR A 26 42.26 20.21 -7.60
CA TYR A 26 43.30 19.17 -7.40
C TYR A 26 44.76 19.58 -7.03
N GLU A 27 45.15 20.85 -7.06
CA GLU A 27 46.57 21.25 -6.99
C GLU A 27 47.07 21.69 -5.59
N SER A 28 46.21 21.84 -4.60
CA SER A 28 46.63 22.03 -3.20
C SER A 28 45.91 21.05 -2.27
N GLU A 29 46.46 19.84 -2.13
CA GLU A 29 46.10 18.93 -1.02
C GLU A 29 46.61 19.54 0.29
N THR A 30 45.86 20.52 0.78
CA THR A 30 45.94 20.93 2.18
C THR A 30 45.22 19.81 2.93
N ASP A 31 45.83 19.11 3.88
CA ASP A 31 45.17 18.01 4.63
C ASP A 31 43.95 18.48 5.50
N ALA A 32 43.42 19.68 5.25
CA ALA A 32 42.39 20.37 6.00
C ALA A 32 41.06 19.60 5.99
N CYS A 33 40.60 19.12 4.84
CA CYS A 33 39.40 18.29 4.81
C CYS A 33 39.58 16.97 5.56
N PHE A 34 40.76 16.34 5.47
CA PHE A 34 41.04 15.14 6.23
C PHE A 34 41.01 15.42 7.75
N GLU A 35 41.63 16.52 8.17
CA GLU A 35 41.65 16.95 9.57
C GLU A 35 40.25 17.24 10.10
N LEU A 36 39.36 17.82 9.27
CA LEU A 36 37.95 18.03 9.64
C LEU A 36 37.25 16.71 9.99
N PHE A 37 37.42 15.69 9.15
CA PHE A 37 36.88 14.35 9.43
C PHE A 37 37.52 13.69 10.66
N ARG A 38 38.82 13.86 10.84
CA ARG A 38 39.54 13.34 12.02
C ARG A 38 38.98 13.95 13.31
N ARG A 39 38.75 15.27 13.36
CA ARG A 39 38.16 15.94 14.53
C ARG A 39 36.75 15.45 14.82
N ALA A 40 35.94 15.26 13.78
CA ALA A 40 34.56 14.82 13.95
C ALA A 40 34.43 13.36 14.42
N ILE A 41 35.33 12.48 13.97
CA ILE A 41 35.26 11.04 14.26
C ILE A 41 36.12 10.67 15.47
N ASP A 42 37.42 10.96 15.44
CA ASP A 42 38.37 10.53 16.47
C ASP A 42 38.24 11.39 17.74
N LEU A 43 38.01 12.70 17.60
CA LEU A 43 37.84 13.61 18.74
C LEU A 43 36.38 13.84 19.15
N GLN A 44 35.43 13.28 18.41
CA GLN A 44 33.98 13.45 18.62
C GLN A 44 33.53 14.91 18.72
N ASP A 45 34.17 15.81 17.96
CA ASP A 45 33.81 17.23 17.92
C ASP A 45 32.51 17.45 17.14
N ALA A 46 31.45 17.88 17.86
CA ALA A 46 30.13 18.14 17.30
C ALA A 46 30.12 19.28 16.27
N LEU A 47 30.98 20.29 16.41
CA LEU A 47 31.06 21.40 15.45
C LEU A 47 31.72 20.95 14.15
N ALA A 48 32.77 20.12 14.24
CA ALA A 48 33.38 19.50 13.08
C ALA A 48 32.38 18.59 12.33
N TRP A 49 31.57 17.83 13.07
CA TRP A 49 30.52 17.02 12.48
C TRP A 49 29.44 17.85 11.76
N ALA A 50 28.97 18.93 12.38
CA ALA A 50 28.01 19.84 11.75
C ALA A 50 28.56 20.47 10.45
N ALA A 51 29.84 20.83 10.44
CA ALA A 51 30.49 21.36 9.25
C ALA A 51 30.58 20.31 8.11
N ILE A 52 30.84 19.03 8.43
CA ILE A 52 30.81 17.93 7.44
C ILE A 52 29.42 17.79 6.85
N GLU A 53 28.38 17.78 7.69
CA GLU A 53 27.00 17.68 7.23
C GLU A 53 26.64 18.83 6.28
N GLU A 54 27.04 20.06 6.61
CA GLU A 54 26.79 21.23 5.77
C GLU A 54 27.57 21.17 4.45
N GLN A 55 28.89 20.94 4.52
CA GLN A 55 29.79 21.04 3.38
C GLN A 55 29.62 19.92 2.36
N TYR A 56 29.35 18.70 2.81
CA TYR A 56 29.21 17.54 1.92
C TYR A 56 27.75 17.19 1.61
N ARG A 57 26.78 17.97 2.08
CA ARG A 57 25.33 17.76 1.85
C ARG A 57 25.03 17.45 0.39
N ASP A 58 25.33 18.39 -0.50
CA ASP A 58 24.96 18.31 -1.91
C ASP A 58 25.63 17.14 -2.61
N LEU A 59 26.88 16.84 -2.22
CA LEU A 59 27.62 15.69 -2.74
C LEU A 59 26.93 14.36 -2.36
N ILE A 60 26.51 14.23 -1.11
CA ILE A 60 25.81 13.02 -0.63
C ILE A 60 24.44 12.91 -1.30
N LEU A 61 23.71 14.02 -1.42
CA LEU A 61 22.42 14.07 -2.11
C LEU A 61 22.55 13.65 -3.58
N HIS A 62 23.59 14.10 -4.28
CA HIS A 62 23.87 13.68 -5.65
C HIS A 62 24.07 12.16 -5.77
N TRP A 63 24.72 11.51 -4.79
CA TRP A 63 24.89 10.05 -4.78
C TRP A 63 23.60 9.29 -4.43
N LEU A 64 22.73 9.87 -3.60
CA LEU A 64 21.45 9.28 -3.21
C LEU A 64 20.40 9.36 -4.32
N LEU A 65 20.48 10.37 -5.19
CA LEU A 65 19.48 10.69 -6.21
C LEU A 65 19.97 10.55 -7.67
N PRO A 66 20.57 9.43 -8.14
CA PRO A 66 20.96 9.31 -9.54
C PRO A 66 19.70 9.28 -10.43
N GLY A 67 19.44 10.39 -11.12
CA GLY A 67 18.34 10.52 -12.10
C GLY A 67 16.94 10.74 -11.52
N SER A 68 16.79 11.03 -10.22
CA SER A 68 15.47 11.27 -9.59
C SER A 68 15.17 12.76 -9.39
N ARG A 69 13.93 13.17 -9.68
CA ARG A 69 13.35 14.49 -9.39
C ARG A 69 12.85 14.58 -7.94
N LEU A 70 13.56 14.00 -6.97
CA LEU A 70 13.27 14.31 -5.57
C LEU A 70 13.76 15.73 -5.33
N SER A 71 12.86 16.59 -4.93
CA SER A 71 13.19 18.00 -4.76
C SER A 71 14.09 18.11 -3.54
N THR A 72 15.14 18.92 -3.62
CA THR A 72 16.00 19.25 -2.48
C THR A 72 15.12 19.86 -1.39
N GLY A 73 14.70 19.06 -0.40
CA GLY A 73 13.70 19.47 0.61
C GLY A 73 12.64 18.41 0.97
N ASP A 74 12.52 17.31 0.23
CA ASP A 74 11.62 16.22 0.61
C ASP A 74 12.06 15.55 1.92
N VAL A 75 11.11 15.28 2.83
CA VAL A 75 11.38 14.66 4.15
C VAL A 75 12.17 13.36 4.02
N GLU A 76 11.84 12.54 3.01
CA GLU A 76 12.55 11.28 2.73
C GLU A 76 14.02 11.51 2.37
N THR A 77 14.33 12.59 1.65
CA THR A 77 15.70 12.94 1.24
C THR A 77 16.53 13.34 2.45
N ALA A 78 15.96 14.10 3.38
CA ALA A 78 16.61 14.45 4.65
C ALA A 78 16.87 13.20 5.51
N ASP A 79 15.92 12.28 5.59
CA ASP A 79 16.07 11.02 6.32
C ASP A 79 17.18 10.13 5.72
N LEU A 80 17.29 10.06 4.39
CA LEU A 80 18.34 9.29 3.71
C LEU A 80 19.73 9.90 3.90
N LEU A 81 19.84 11.22 3.87
CA LEU A 81 21.06 11.95 4.18
C LEU A 81 21.52 11.62 5.62
N GLN A 82 20.61 11.77 6.58
CA GLN A 82 20.90 11.51 7.99
C GLN A 82 21.25 10.03 8.22
N ALA A 83 20.54 9.09 7.60
CA ALA A 83 20.85 7.68 7.69
C ALA A 83 22.23 7.33 7.12
N THR A 84 22.66 8.03 6.05
CA THR A 84 23.99 7.88 5.45
C THR A 84 25.09 8.33 6.41
N LEU A 85 24.96 9.55 6.93
CA LEU A 85 25.91 10.13 7.87
C LEU A 85 25.99 9.32 9.18
N LEU A 86 24.84 8.89 9.72
CA LEU A 86 24.78 8.06 10.91
C LEU A 86 25.43 6.69 10.69
N ARG A 87 25.22 6.06 9.54
CA ARG A 87 25.88 4.80 9.18
C ARG A 87 27.39 4.96 9.08
N PHE A 88 27.84 6.05 8.44
CA PHE A 88 29.24 6.38 8.31
C PHE A 88 29.89 6.57 9.69
N TRP A 89 29.31 7.44 10.54
CA TRP A 89 29.78 7.67 11.91
C TRP A 89 29.82 6.39 12.72
N ARG A 90 28.72 5.64 12.80
CA ARG A 90 28.66 4.39 13.59
C ARG A 90 29.74 3.39 13.18
N THR A 91 30.05 3.31 11.89
CA THR A 91 31.04 2.32 11.42
C THR A 91 32.47 2.76 11.69
N LEU A 92 32.73 4.06 11.81
CA LEU A 92 34.07 4.58 12.06
C LEU A 92 34.33 4.77 13.56
N SER A 93 33.36 5.28 14.31
CA SER A 93 33.48 5.57 15.75
C SER A 93 33.45 4.32 16.65
N THR A 94 33.06 3.16 16.13
CA THR A 94 33.09 1.88 16.89
C THR A 94 34.41 1.15 16.80
N LEU A 95 35.35 1.65 15.99
CA LEU A 95 36.63 1.01 15.76
C LEU A 95 37.72 1.76 16.52
N ASP A 96 38.53 1.02 17.28
CA ASP A 96 39.63 1.54 18.12
C ASP A 96 40.89 1.88 17.29
N VAL A 97 40.70 2.28 16.03
CA VAL A 97 41.79 2.54 15.08
C VAL A 97 41.65 3.96 14.54
N PRO A 98 42.69 4.81 14.69
CA PRO A 98 42.66 6.19 14.19
C PRO A 98 42.32 6.27 12.71
N LEU A 99 41.62 7.33 12.32
CA LEU A 99 41.11 7.49 10.95
C LEU A 99 42.23 7.46 9.89
N ARG A 100 43.37 8.10 10.21
CA ARG A 100 44.56 8.20 9.32
C ARG A 100 45.24 6.86 9.06
N SER A 101 45.09 5.89 9.96
CA SER A 101 45.60 4.54 9.77
C SER A 101 44.74 3.72 8.79
N ARG A 102 43.50 4.15 8.54
CA ARG A 102 42.53 3.44 7.70
C ARG A 102 42.36 4.08 6.32
N PHE A 103 42.48 5.40 6.26
CA PHE A 103 42.28 6.17 5.04
C PHE A 103 43.52 7.03 4.79
N PRO A 104 44.22 6.84 3.65
CA PRO A 104 45.45 7.57 3.36
C PRO A 104 45.21 9.04 2.99
N HIS A 105 44.04 9.38 2.47
CA HIS A 105 43.67 10.73 2.03
C HIS A 105 42.13 10.89 2.04
N VAL A 106 41.66 12.14 1.90
CA VAL A 106 40.22 12.48 1.97
C VAL A 106 39.40 11.78 0.88
N GLY A 107 39.95 11.59 -0.32
CA GLY A 107 39.29 10.87 -1.41
C GLY A 107 38.91 9.42 -1.05
N ALA A 108 39.77 8.70 -0.31
CA ALA A 108 39.48 7.35 0.16
C ALA A 108 38.32 7.33 1.16
N LEU A 109 38.25 8.36 2.01
CA LEU A 109 37.20 8.55 2.99
C LEU A 109 35.85 8.91 2.33
N LEU A 110 35.86 9.83 1.36
CA LEU A 110 34.68 10.19 0.58
C LEU A 110 34.16 9.00 -0.24
N ASN A 111 35.05 8.17 -0.78
CA ASN A 111 34.65 6.93 -1.44
C ASN A 111 33.96 5.95 -0.47
N TYR A 112 34.41 5.88 0.78
CA TYR A 112 33.73 5.09 1.81
C TYR A 112 32.36 5.67 2.16
N LEU A 113 32.27 6.99 2.35
CA LEU A 113 30.99 7.69 2.55
C LEU A 113 30.01 7.46 1.39
N LYS A 114 30.49 7.49 0.14
CA LYS A 114 29.71 7.15 -1.05
C LYS A 114 29.18 5.72 -0.99
N LYS A 115 29.98 4.75 -0.54
CA LYS A 115 29.51 3.36 -0.33
C LYS A 115 28.41 3.30 0.73
N CYS A 116 28.53 4.06 1.82
CA CYS A 116 27.45 4.19 2.82
C CYS A 116 26.16 4.72 2.18
N ALA A 117 26.25 5.79 1.39
CA ALA A 117 25.11 6.40 0.69
C ALA A 117 24.41 5.41 -0.26
N ILE A 118 25.19 4.73 -1.10
CA ILE A 118 24.68 3.71 -2.02
C ILE A 118 23.97 2.59 -1.25
N THR A 119 24.55 2.14 -0.14
CA THR A 119 23.96 1.05 0.65
C THR A 119 22.66 1.48 1.31
N VAL A 120 22.61 2.68 1.90
CA VAL A 120 21.39 3.26 2.47
C VAL A 120 20.27 3.37 1.42
N ARG A 121 20.61 3.85 0.21
CA ARG A 121 19.68 3.93 -0.92
C ARG A 121 19.13 2.55 -1.30
N LEU A 122 19.98 1.53 -1.43
CA LEU A 122 19.55 0.17 -1.75
C LEU A 122 18.64 -0.41 -0.65
N ASP A 123 18.99 -0.18 0.62
CA ASP A 123 18.20 -0.64 1.76
C ASP A 123 16.83 0.05 1.82
N TRP A 124 16.75 1.34 1.43
CA TRP A 124 15.48 2.06 1.29
C TRP A 124 14.64 1.52 0.12
N GLN A 125 15.23 1.34 -1.07
CA GLN A 125 14.52 0.77 -2.23
C GLN A 125 13.95 -0.62 -1.92
N ARG A 126 14.72 -1.46 -1.23
CA ARG A 126 14.25 -2.79 -0.78
C ARG A 126 13.09 -2.70 0.19
N ARG A 127 13.07 -1.71 1.10
CA ARG A 127 11.96 -1.47 2.02
C ARG A 127 10.71 -1.03 1.27
N GLN A 128 10.83 -0.05 0.37
CA GLN A 128 9.72 0.41 -0.47
C GLN A 128 9.10 -0.73 -1.29
N GLN A 129 9.92 -1.57 -1.92
CA GLN A 129 9.42 -2.74 -2.66
C GLN A 129 8.70 -3.75 -1.77
N ARG A 130 9.16 -3.96 -0.53
CA ARG A 130 8.48 -4.86 0.42
C ARG A 130 7.14 -4.30 0.86
N GLU A 131 7.09 -3.01 1.19
CA GLU A 131 5.84 -2.33 1.56
C GLU A 131 4.83 -2.34 0.42
N GLN A 132 5.27 -2.05 -0.81
CA GLN A 132 4.41 -2.13 -1.98
C GLN A 132 3.83 -3.54 -2.15
N ARG A 133 4.66 -4.58 -2.09
CA ARG A 133 4.17 -5.98 -2.17
C ARG A 133 3.19 -6.31 -1.06
N LEU A 134 3.39 -5.82 0.16
CA LEU A 134 2.46 -6.03 1.26
C LEU A 134 1.13 -5.32 1.01
N ARG A 135 1.15 -4.06 0.55
CA ARG A 135 -0.05 -3.31 0.18
C ARG A 135 -0.84 -4.01 -0.92
N GLU A 136 -0.17 -4.49 -1.97
CA GLU A 136 -0.81 -5.24 -3.05
C GLU A 136 -1.44 -6.54 -2.57
N ARG A 137 -0.81 -7.27 -1.64
CA ARG A 137 -1.39 -8.48 -1.05
C ARG A 137 -2.63 -8.17 -0.22
N LEU A 138 -2.55 -7.13 0.62
CA LEU A 138 -3.68 -6.70 1.45
C LEU A 138 -4.87 -6.24 0.61
N GLN A 139 -4.62 -5.49 -0.47
CA GLN A 139 -5.67 -5.07 -1.41
C GLN A 139 -6.35 -6.26 -2.09
N ARG A 140 -5.59 -7.27 -2.52
CA ARG A 140 -6.16 -8.50 -3.11
C ARG A 140 -7.03 -9.25 -2.11
N GLU A 141 -6.56 -9.38 -0.88
CA GLU A 141 -7.31 -10.05 0.19
C GLU A 141 -8.60 -9.31 0.54
N GLN A 142 -8.54 -7.97 0.65
CA GLN A 142 -9.72 -7.14 0.87
C GLN A 142 -10.74 -7.23 -0.27
N SER A 143 -10.28 -7.29 -1.52
CA SER A 143 -11.15 -7.50 -2.69
C SER A 143 -11.83 -8.86 -2.61
N PHE A 144 -11.08 -9.92 -2.32
CA PHE A 144 -11.61 -11.27 -2.20
C PHE A 144 -12.71 -11.37 -1.13
N PHE A 145 -12.49 -10.81 0.06
CA PHE A 145 -13.50 -10.81 1.12
C PHE A 145 -14.75 -10.01 0.74
N ARG A 146 -14.59 -8.87 0.05
CA ARG A 146 -15.70 -8.07 -0.44
C ARG A 146 -16.57 -8.84 -1.43
N ASP A 147 -15.95 -9.50 -2.40
CA ASP A 147 -16.64 -10.27 -3.43
C ASP A 147 -17.36 -11.49 -2.83
N GLN A 148 -16.71 -12.16 -1.86
CA GLN A 148 -17.32 -13.27 -1.13
C GLN A 148 -18.55 -12.81 -0.33
N LEU A 149 -18.45 -11.67 0.37
CA LEU A 149 -19.57 -11.13 1.14
C LEU A 149 -20.73 -10.72 0.23
N ALA A 150 -20.46 -10.04 -0.88
CA ALA A 150 -21.48 -9.68 -1.88
C ALA A 150 -22.20 -10.94 -2.39
N THR A 151 -21.44 -11.97 -2.77
CA THR A 151 -22.00 -13.26 -3.21
C THR A 151 -22.87 -13.92 -2.13
N GLN A 152 -22.47 -13.84 -0.85
CA GLN A 152 -23.26 -14.39 0.25
C GLN A 152 -24.55 -13.61 0.49
N LEU A 153 -24.52 -12.28 0.39
CA LEU A 153 -25.70 -11.44 0.51
C LEU A 153 -26.70 -11.73 -0.62
N GLU A 154 -26.23 -11.74 -1.87
CA GLU A 154 -27.06 -12.10 -3.03
C GLU A 154 -27.73 -13.47 -2.86
N LYS A 155 -26.98 -14.48 -2.38
CA LYS A 155 -27.54 -15.82 -2.11
C LYS A 155 -28.60 -15.78 -1.02
N ARG A 156 -28.38 -15.02 0.06
CA ARG A 156 -29.36 -14.89 1.16
C ARG A 156 -30.63 -14.20 0.67
N ASP A 157 -30.50 -13.16 -0.15
CA ASP A 157 -31.64 -12.44 -0.70
C ASP A 157 -32.45 -13.35 -1.63
N VAL A 158 -31.80 -14.11 -2.51
CA VAL A 158 -32.49 -15.11 -3.35
C VAL A 158 -33.25 -16.14 -2.51
N LEU A 159 -32.63 -16.68 -1.46
CA LEU A 159 -33.27 -17.65 -0.57
C LEU A 159 -34.45 -17.03 0.21
N ALA A 160 -34.31 -15.81 0.69
CA ALA A 160 -35.38 -15.09 1.39
C ALA A 160 -36.58 -14.83 0.47
N ARG A 161 -36.32 -14.39 -0.77
CA ARG A 161 -37.37 -14.19 -1.80
C ARG A 161 -38.08 -15.49 -2.16
N GLN A 162 -37.33 -16.59 -2.30
CA GLN A 162 -37.90 -17.92 -2.53
C GLN A 162 -38.80 -18.37 -1.37
N ALA A 163 -38.33 -18.22 -0.13
CA ALA A 163 -39.10 -18.56 1.07
C ALA A 163 -40.38 -17.73 1.19
N ALA A 164 -40.32 -16.42 0.90
CA ALA A 164 -41.48 -15.54 0.91
C ALA A 164 -42.54 -15.95 -0.12
N VAL A 165 -42.12 -16.30 -1.34
CA VAL A 165 -43.02 -16.80 -2.39
C VAL A 165 -43.64 -18.13 -1.97
N GLN A 166 -42.86 -19.05 -1.41
CA GLN A 166 -43.38 -20.35 -0.95
C GLN A 166 -44.39 -20.19 0.19
N ALA A 167 -44.09 -19.39 1.20
CA ALA A 167 -45.00 -19.11 2.30
C ALA A 167 -46.32 -18.49 1.80
N TRP A 168 -46.23 -17.50 0.91
CA TRP A 168 -47.41 -16.86 0.32
C TRP A 168 -48.28 -17.88 -0.44
N LEU A 169 -47.68 -18.75 -1.24
CA LEU A 169 -48.42 -19.77 -2.00
C LEU A 169 -49.17 -20.75 -1.08
N GLN A 170 -48.58 -21.15 0.05
CA GLN A 170 -49.25 -22.05 1.00
C GLN A 170 -50.51 -21.42 1.62
N GLU A 171 -50.48 -20.11 1.88
CA GLU A 171 -51.56 -19.40 2.57
C GLU A 171 -52.64 -18.82 1.62
N ASN A 172 -52.29 -18.55 0.35
CA ASN A 172 -53.11 -17.73 -0.57
C ASN A 172 -53.67 -18.49 -1.79
N LEU A 173 -53.61 -19.82 -1.80
CA LEU A 173 -54.32 -20.67 -2.76
C LEU A 173 -55.77 -20.86 -2.32
N GLN A 174 -56.66 -20.05 -2.90
CA GLN A 174 -58.05 -19.87 -2.46
C GLN A 174 -58.98 -20.97 -2.96
N ASP A 175 -58.79 -21.39 -4.22
CA ASP A 175 -59.71 -22.31 -4.90
C ASP A 175 -59.07 -23.66 -5.21
N ALA A 176 -59.88 -24.71 -5.27
CA ALA A 176 -59.43 -26.06 -5.67
C ALA A 176 -58.78 -26.08 -7.07
N GLN A 177 -59.28 -25.24 -7.99
CA GLN A 177 -58.68 -25.07 -9.32
C GLN A 177 -57.31 -24.38 -9.28
N GLU A 178 -57.07 -23.44 -8.37
CA GLU A 178 -55.77 -22.79 -8.22
C GLU A 178 -54.74 -23.76 -7.63
N ARG A 179 -55.13 -24.55 -6.63
CA ARG A 179 -54.28 -25.61 -6.06
C ARG A 179 -53.91 -26.67 -7.09
N LEU A 180 -54.89 -27.13 -7.86
CA LEU A 180 -54.67 -28.12 -8.92
C LEU A 180 -53.77 -27.59 -10.03
N VAL A 181 -53.96 -26.33 -10.46
CA VAL A 181 -53.07 -25.69 -11.45
C VAL A 181 -51.67 -25.50 -10.88
N TYR A 182 -51.52 -25.15 -9.61
CA TYR A 182 -50.23 -24.99 -8.95
C TYR A 182 -49.45 -26.31 -8.94
N GLU A 183 -50.04 -27.38 -8.39
CA GLU A 183 -49.47 -28.73 -8.34
C GLU A 183 -49.07 -29.20 -9.76
N LEU A 184 -50.01 -29.16 -10.71
CA LEU A 184 -49.75 -29.70 -12.04
C LEU A 184 -48.75 -28.88 -12.85
N SER A 185 -48.75 -27.55 -12.71
CA SER A 185 -47.87 -26.68 -13.50
C SER A 185 -46.49 -26.46 -12.92
N TYR A 186 -46.35 -26.45 -11.59
CA TYR A 186 -45.12 -26.01 -10.91
C TYR A 186 -44.47 -27.13 -10.10
N VAL A 187 -45.20 -28.19 -9.73
CA VAL A 187 -44.64 -29.38 -9.08
C VAL A 187 -44.47 -30.51 -10.09
N ALA A 188 -45.49 -30.79 -10.90
CA ALA A 188 -45.47 -31.86 -11.91
C ALA A 188 -45.03 -31.40 -13.32
N GLU A 189 -44.70 -30.11 -13.50
CA GLU A 189 -44.18 -29.52 -14.75
C GLU A 189 -45.03 -29.75 -16.02
N LEU A 190 -46.33 -30.00 -15.88
CA LEU A 190 -47.22 -30.22 -17.01
C LEU A 190 -47.54 -28.93 -17.76
N LYS A 191 -47.60 -29.03 -19.09
CA LYS A 191 -47.98 -27.91 -19.95
C LYS A 191 -49.48 -27.65 -19.85
N PRO A 192 -49.93 -26.40 -20.03
CA PRO A 192 -51.36 -26.06 -19.98
C PRO A 192 -52.27 -26.88 -20.91
N ARG A 193 -51.73 -27.38 -22.04
CA ARG A 193 -52.46 -28.26 -22.97
C ARG A 193 -52.62 -29.68 -22.40
N GLU A 194 -51.62 -30.20 -21.70
CA GLU A 194 -51.64 -31.52 -21.06
C GLU A 194 -52.60 -31.49 -19.86
N ILE A 195 -52.55 -30.42 -19.06
CA ILE A 195 -53.47 -30.20 -17.94
C ILE A 195 -54.93 -30.17 -18.40
N ALA A 196 -55.24 -29.42 -19.48
CA ALA A 196 -56.60 -29.36 -20.01
C ALA A 196 -57.06 -30.68 -20.65
N ALA A 197 -56.14 -31.48 -21.22
CA ALA A 197 -56.47 -32.80 -21.76
C ALA A 197 -56.72 -33.83 -20.67
N GLN A 198 -56.00 -33.75 -19.55
CA GLN A 198 -56.10 -34.67 -18.42
C GLN A 198 -57.24 -34.32 -17.46
N TYR A 199 -57.59 -33.03 -17.35
CA TYR A 199 -58.68 -32.53 -16.49
C TYR A 199 -59.69 -31.69 -17.29
N PRO A 200 -60.37 -32.25 -18.31
CA PRO A 200 -61.27 -31.50 -19.19
C PRO A 200 -62.54 -31.03 -18.47
N ALA A 201 -62.95 -31.71 -17.39
CA ALA A 201 -64.08 -31.32 -16.55
C ALA A 201 -63.80 -30.02 -15.76
N GLU A 202 -62.56 -29.82 -15.33
CA GLU A 202 -62.13 -28.63 -14.59
C GLU A 202 -61.64 -27.51 -15.53
N PHE A 203 -61.05 -27.87 -16.68
CA PHE A 203 -60.49 -26.92 -17.63
C PHE A 203 -60.92 -27.22 -19.06
N ALA A 204 -61.93 -26.48 -19.54
CA ALA A 204 -62.46 -26.60 -20.91
C ALA A 204 -61.42 -26.32 -22.02
N SER A 205 -60.29 -25.68 -21.72
CA SER A 205 -59.21 -25.46 -22.68
C SER A 205 -57.91 -25.07 -22.00
N ALA A 206 -56.78 -25.16 -22.72
CA ALA A 206 -55.49 -24.64 -22.28
C ALA A 206 -55.53 -23.14 -21.92
N LYS A 207 -56.45 -22.37 -22.54
CA LYS A 207 -56.67 -20.95 -22.24
C LYS A 207 -57.29 -20.75 -20.86
N ALA A 208 -58.12 -21.69 -20.38
CA ALA A 208 -58.66 -21.66 -19.03
C ALA A 208 -57.55 -21.86 -17.99
N VAL A 209 -56.66 -22.85 -18.20
CA VAL A 209 -55.46 -23.05 -17.35
C VAL A 209 -54.59 -21.80 -17.31
N TYR A 210 -54.34 -21.17 -18.48
CA TYR A 210 -53.55 -19.93 -18.55
C TYR A 210 -54.20 -18.76 -17.77
N ARG A 211 -55.53 -18.64 -17.78
CA ARG A 211 -56.24 -17.62 -16.99
C ARG A 211 -56.05 -17.83 -15.49
N VAL A 212 -56.08 -19.08 -15.02
CA VAL A 212 -55.82 -19.39 -13.60
C VAL A 212 -54.39 -19.04 -13.22
N LYS A 213 -53.39 -19.45 -14.01
CA LYS A 213 -51.97 -19.09 -13.79
C LYS A 213 -51.76 -17.57 -13.75
N LEU A 214 -52.37 -16.84 -14.69
CA LEU A 214 -52.21 -15.39 -14.77
C LEU A 214 -52.87 -14.66 -13.59
N ARG A 215 -54.02 -15.14 -13.10
CA ARG A 215 -54.65 -14.58 -11.89
C ARG A 215 -53.78 -14.80 -10.66
N LEU A 216 -53.26 -16.01 -10.48
CA LEU A 216 -52.36 -16.36 -9.37
C LEU A 216 -51.09 -15.49 -9.39
N ILE A 217 -50.41 -15.38 -10.54
CA ILE A 217 -49.20 -14.56 -10.69
C ILE A 217 -49.49 -13.08 -10.42
N LYS A 218 -50.59 -12.53 -10.96
CA LYS A 218 -50.95 -11.11 -10.72
C LYS A 218 -51.22 -10.83 -9.24
N ARG A 219 -51.89 -11.75 -8.55
CA ARG A 219 -52.19 -11.62 -7.11
C ARG A 219 -50.90 -11.71 -6.29
N MET A 220 -50.03 -12.68 -6.62
CA MET A 220 -48.71 -12.83 -6.02
C MET A 220 -47.86 -11.57 -6.22
N GLN A 221 -47.77 -11.04 -7.45
CA GLN A 221 -47.02 -9.83 -7.75
C GLN A 221 -47.55 -8.61 -6.98
N ARG A 222 -48.87 -8.44 -6.88
CA ARG A 222 -49.46 -7.31 -6.15
C ARG A 222 -49.15 -7.34 -4.65
N THR A 223 -49.06 -8.54 -4.07
CA THR A 223 -48.81 -8.70 -2.62
C THR A 223 -47.32 -8.73 -2.29
N LEU A 224 -46.50 -9.33 -3.15
CA LEU A 224 -45.06 -9.51 -2.91
C LEU A 224 -44.17 -8.44 -3.54
N ALA A 225 -44.63 -7.65 -4.52
CA ALA A 225 -43.86 -6.54 -5.09
C ALA A 225 -43.22 -5.62 -4.03
N PRO A 226 -43.94 -5.13 -3.00
CA PRO A 226 -43.32 -4.28 -1.97
C PRO A 226 -42.31 -5.01 -1.07
N LEU A 227 -42.25 -6.34 -1.11
CA LEU A 227 -41.30 -7.17 -0.34
C LEU A 227 -40.12 -7.69 -1.21
N LEU A 228 -40.18 -7.47 -2.52
CA LEU A 228 -39.17 -7.92 -3.50
C LEU A 228 -38.36 -6.76 -4.10
N ASP A 229 -38.87 -5.52 -3.98
CA ASP A 229 -38.25 -4.28 -4.44
C ASP A 229 -37.40 -3.56 -3.36
N GLU A 230 -37.38 -4.07 -2.12
CA GLU A 230 -36.35 -3.77 -1.09
C GLU A 230 -35.19 -4.77 -1.17
#